data_AF-K6WL35-F1
#
_entry.id   AF-K6WL35-F1
#
_cell.length_a   1.000
_cell.length_b   1.000
_cell.length_c   1.000
_cell.angle_alpha   90.00
_cell.angle_beta   90.00
_cell.angle_gamma   90.00
#
_symmetry.space_group_name_H-M   'P 1'
#
loop_
_entity.id
_entity.type
_entity.pdbx_description
1 polymer ?
#
loop_
_entity_poly.entity_id
_entity_poly.type
_entity_poly.pdbx_seq_one_letter_code
_entity_poly.pdbx_strand_id
1 'polypeptide(L)'
;MQRTVFTEDHETFRKTIRDFIAKEVVPQYDDWCKQGHPPREFYHRLGELGVLGIEAPEEYGGGGTKDFTYSMVIAEETSAAGVSFGSYSVHTNLILPYLTEYASQEQKQR
;
A
#
# COMPACT_ATOMS: atom_id res chain seq x y z
N MET A 1 4.63 11.80 21.23
CA MET A 1 4.58 13.12 20.58
C MET A 1 3.50 13.07 19.53
N GLN A 2 2.55 14.01 19.51
CA GLN A 2 1.50 14.04 18.48
C GLN A 2 2.11 14.51 17.16
N ARG A 3 1.95 13.73 16.09
CA ARG A 3 2.45 14.07 14.76
C ARG A 3 1.45 14.99 14.06
N THR A 4 1.92 16.09 13.49
CA THR A 4 1.08 17.11 12.82
C THR A 4 1.00 16.91 11.30
N VAL A 5 1.67 15.88 10.77
CA VAL A 5 1.70 15.58 9.32
C VAL A 5 0.50 14.75 8.87
N PHE A 6 -0.21 14.11 9.79
CA PHE A 6 -1.37 13.26 9.49
C PHE A 6 -2.68 14.01 9.73
N THR A 7 -3.66 13.72 8.87
CA THR A 7 -5.03 14.26 8.90
C THR A 7 -5.98 13.20 9.46
N GLU A 8 -7.25 13.53 9.61
CA GLU A 8 -8.29 12.55 10.02
C GLU A 8 -8.43 11.39 9.02
N ASP A 9 -8.28 11.67 7.72
CA ASP A 9 -8.30 10.64 6.68
C ASP A 9 -7.11 9.68 6.82
N HIS A 10 -5.92 10.21 7.13
CA HIS A 10 -4.73 9.39 7.41
C HIS A 10 -4.92 8.52 8.66
N GLU A 11 -5.54 9.03 9.72
CA GLU A 11 -5.81 8.24 10.93
C GLU A 11 -6.91 7.18 10.71
N THR A 12 -7.92 7.50 9.89
CA THR A 12 -8.94 6.53 9.47
C THR A 12 -8.31 5.41 8.65
N PHE A 13 -7.48 5.76 7.67
CA PHE A 13 -6.72 4.81 6.88
C PHE A 13 -5.78 3.96 7.75
N ARG A 14 -5.08 4.59 8.70
CA ARG A 14 -4.22 3.91 9.68
C ARG A 14 -4.98 2.82 10.43
N LYS A 15 -6.19 3.12 10.91
CA LYS A 15 -7.03 2.13 11.58
C LYS A 15 -7.38 0.98 10.65
N THR A 16 -7.74 1.25 9.39
CA THR A 16 -8.03 0.22 8.39
C THR A 16 -6.82 -0.69 8.15
N ILE A 17 -5.62 -0.12 7.95
CA ILE A 17 -4.40 -0.88 7.73
C ILE A 17 -4.03 -1.71 8.96
N ARG A 18 -4.14 -1.15 10.16
CA ARG A 18 -3.90 -1.87 11.42
C ARG A 18 -4.84 -3.07 11.59
N ASP A 19 -6.14 -2.85 11.36
CA ASP A 19 -7.15 -3.91 11.46
C ASP A 19 -6.90 -5.01 10.42
N PHE A 20 -6.50 -4.64 9.20
CA PHE A 20 -6.11 -5.58 8.15
C PHE A 20 -4.86 -6.38 8.53
N ILE A 21 -3.81 -5.72 9.02
CA ILE A 21 -2.59 -6.40 9.48
C ILE A 21 -2.90 -7.42 10.56
N ALA A 22 -3.65 -7.03 11.58
CA ALA A 22 -3.98 -7.91 12.70
C ALA A 22 -4.82 -9.13 12.28
N LYS A 23 -5.74 -8.96 11.33
CA LYS A 23 -6.68 -10.01 10.91
C LYS A 23 -6.13 -10.91 9.81
N GLU A 24 -5.47 -10.33 8.80
CA GLU A 24 -5.12 -11.04 7.55
C GLU A 24 -3.62 -11.31 7.42
N VAL A 25 -2.74 -10.51 8.05
CA VAL A 25 -1.28 -10.60 7.84
C VAL A 25 -0.58 -11.34 8.97
N VAL A 26 -0.72 -10.85 10.21
CA VAL A 26 -0.03 -11.40 11.40
C VAL A 26 -0.23 -12.91 11.55
N PRO A 27 -1.44 -13.49 11.36
CA PRO A 27 -1.63 -14.93 11.54
C PRO A 27 -0.87 -15.81 10.54
N GLN A 28 -0.45 -15.27 9.41
CA GLN A 28 0.16 -16.03 8.31
C GLN A 28 1.62 -15.63 8.02
N TYR A 29 2.12 -14.55 8.64
CA TYR A 29 3.38 -13.93 8.27
C TYR A 29 4.61 -14.85 8.42
N ASP A 30 4.65 -15.68 9.47
CA ASP A 30 5.73 -16.65 9.67
C ASP A 30 5.84 -17.66 8.52
N ASP A 31 4.71 -18.04 7.92
CA ASP A 31 4.71 -18.94 6.77
C ASP A 31 5.17 -18.24 5.51
N TRP A 32 4.86 -16.95 5.33
CA TRP A 32 5.41 -16.15 4.24
C TRP A 32 6.92 -16.02 4.36
N CYS A 33 7.45 -15.84 5.57
CA CYS A 33 8.88 -15.81 5.83
C CYS A 33 9.57 -17.14 5.45
N LYS A 34 8.96 -18.29 5.78
CA LYS A 34 9.49 -19.60 5.38
C LYS A 34 9.45 -19.81 3.86
N GLN A 35 8.40 -19.32 3.20
CA GLN A 35 8.22 -19.42 1.75
C GLN A 35 9.06 -18.39 0.97
N GLY A 36 9.49 -17.31 1.64
CA GLY A 36 10.25 -16.21 1.06
C GLY A 36 9.39 -15.14 0.38
N HIS A 37 8.06 -15.27 0.37
CA HIS A 37 7.16 -14.26 -0.21
C HIS A 37 5.72 -14.36 0.36
N PRO A 38 4.95 -13.25 0.34
CA PRO A 38 3.50 -13.30 0.52
C PRO A 38 2.80 -14.02 -0.64
N PRO A 39 1.65 -14.68 -0.41
CA PRO A 39 0.84 -15.28 -1.48
C PRO A 39 0.29 -14.20 -2.43
N ARG A 40 -0.12 -14.60 -3.64
CA ARG A 40 -0.63 -13.63 -4.64
C ARG A 40 -1.92 -12.95 -4.17
N GLU A 41 -2.75 -13.70 -3.47
CA GLU A 41 -4.04 -13.31 -2.90
C GLU A 41 -3.89 -12.11 -1.95
N PHE A 42 -2.77 -12.04 -1.23
CA PHE A 42 -2.46 -10.89 -0.38
C PHE A 42 -2.41 -9.58 -1.18
N TYR A 43 -1.79 -9.58 -2.36
CA TYR A 43 -1.73 -8.39 -3.20
C TYR A 43 -3.10 -8.05 -3.81
N HIS A 44 -3.94 -9.04 -4.09
CA HIS A 44 -5.33 -8.79 -4.49
C HIS A 44 -6.11 -8.05 -3.39
N ARG A 45 -5.95 -8.47 -2.13
CA ARG A 45 -6.55 -7.80 -0.97
C ARG A 45 -6.03 -6.36 -0.80
N LEU A 46 -4.73 -6.13 -0.99
CA LEU A 46 -4.19 -4.77 -1.01
C LEU A 46 -4.79 -3.90 -2.13
N GLY A 47 -5.02 -4.48 -3.30
CA GLY A 47 -5.71 -3.80 -4.41
C GLY A 47 -7.15 -3.41 -4.05
N GLU A 48 -7.91 -4.31 -3.41
CA GLU A 48 -9.28 -4.05 -2.95
C GLU A 48 -9.36 -2.97 -1.86
N LEU A 49 -8.30 -2.83 -1.05
CA LEU A 49 -8.15 -1.74 -0.09
C LEU A 49 -7.71 -0.41 -0.73
N GLY A 50 -7.46 -0.39 -2.05
CA GLY A 50 -6.95 0.79 -2.77
C GLY A 50 -5.47 1.08 -2.54
N VAL A 51 -4.76 0.24 -1.79
CA VAL A 51 -3.36 0.49 -1.38
C VAL A 51 -2.42 0.53 -2.59
N LEU A 52 -2.59 -0.39 -3.54
CA LEU A 52 -1.67 -0.53 -4.67
C LEU A 52 -1.75 0.63 -5.68
N GLY A 53 -2.89 1.32 -5.74
CA GLY A 53 -3.16 2.37 -6.72
C GLY A 53 -3.51 3.72 -6.07
N ILE A 54 -3.13 3.94 -4.82
CA ILE A 54 -3.61 5.10 -4.04
C ILE A 54 -3.30 6.46 -4.71
N GLU A 55 -2.10 6.60 -5.28
CA GLU A 55 -1.69 7.81 -6.00
C GLU A 55 -1.98 7.74 -7.51
N ALA A 56 -2.40 6.58 -8.03
CA ALA A 56 -2.71 6.47 -9.45
C ALA A 56 -3.92 7.35 -9.80
N PRO A 57 -3.93 7.99 -10.98
CA PRO A 57 -5.08 8.76 -11.45
C PRO A 57 -6.38 7.95 -11.45
N GLU A 58 -7.49 8.61 -11.12
CA GLU A 58 -8.83 7.99 -11.08
C GLU A 58 -9.25 7.40 -12.44
N GLU A 59 -8.80 7.99 -13.56
CA GLU A 59 -9.05 7.48 -14.92
C GLU A 59 -8.51 6.07 -15.16
N TYR A 60 -7.52 5.64 -14.36
CA TYR A 60 -6.95 4.29 -14.38
C TYR A 60 -7.45 3.41 -13.22
N GLY A 61 -8.47 3.86 -12.48
CA GLY A 61 -9.03 3.15 -11.32
C GLY A 61 -8.25 3.33 -10.01
N GLY A 62 -7.36 4.32 -9.95
CA GLY A 62 -6.61 4.67 -8.74
C GLY A 62 -7.35 5.63 -7.80
N GLY A 63 -6.71 5.99 -6.69
CA GLY A 63 -7.25 6.88 -5.67
C GLY A 63 -7.07 8.38 -5.94
N GLY A 64 -6.33 8.76 -6.99
CA GLY A 64 -6.15 10.15 -7.44
C GLY A 64 -5.42 11.08 -6.46
N THR A 65 -4.95 10.56 -5.33
CA THR A 65 -4.45 11.38 -4.22
C THR A 65 -2.92 11.35 -4.20
N LYS A 66 -2.28 12.44 -4.64
CA LYS A 66 -0.82 12.60 -4.56
C LYS A 66 -0.40 12.97 -3.14
N ASP A 67 -0.38 12.00 -2.24
CA ASP A 67 0.01 12.18 -0.83
C ASP A 67 0.82 10.98 -0.31
N PHE A 68 2.13 11.18 -0.20
CA PHE A 68 3.06 10.15 0.27
C PHE A 68 2.84 9.75 1.74
N THR A 69 2.10 10.54 2.52
CA THR A 69 1.89 10.25 3.94
C THR A 69 1.02 9.01 4.16
N TYR A 70 0.19 8.60 3.20
CA TYR A 70 -0.46 7.28 3.22
C TYR A 70 0.56 6.13 3.17
N SER A 71 1.58 6.21 2.33
CA SER A 71 2.68 5.24 2.31
C SER A 71 3.49 5.24 3.61
N MET A 72 3.63 6.40 4.27
CA MET A 72 4.22 6.48 5.60
C MET A 72 3.36 5.78 6.67
N VAL A 73 2.04 5.93 6.61
CA VAL A 73 1.12 5.20 7.50
C VAL A 73 1.32 3.68 7.36
N ILE A 74 1.38 3.16 6.14
CA ILE A 74 1.61 1.72 5.92
C ILE A 74 2.97 1.30 6.50
N ALA A 75 4.03 2.04 6.19
CA ALA A 75 5.37 1.74 6.69
C ALA A 75 5.41 1.69 8.23
N GLU A 76 4.75 2.64 8.90
CA GLU A 76 4.65 2.68 10.36
C GLU A 76 3.88 1.49 10.92
N GLU A 77 2.70 1.17 10.38
CA GLU A 77 1.88 0.07 10.88
C GLU A 77 2.53 -1.30 10.62
N THR A 78 3.18 -1.50 9.46
CA THR A 78 3.95 -2.73 9.21
C THR A 78 5.13 -2.85 10.16
N SER A 79 5.84 -1.75 10.44
CA SER A 79 6.96 -1.73 11.39
C SER A 79 6.50 -2.02 12.82
N ALA A 80 5.37 -1.42 13.23
CA ALA A 80 4.81 -1.62 14.56
C ALA A 80 4.38 -3.07 14.81
N ALA A 81 3.85 -3.74 13.79
CA ALA A 81 3.46 -5.15 13.85
C ALA A 81 4.62 -6.13 13.62
N GLY A 82 5.80 -5.65 13.22
CA GLY A 82 6.95 -6.51 12.90
C GLY A 82 6.75 -7.33 11.62
N VAL A 83 5.93 -6.84 10.67
CA VAL A 83 5.61 -7.52 9.41
C VAL A 83 6.09 -6.73 8.20
N SER A 84 6.02 -7.34 7.02
CA SER A 84 6.30 -6.71 5.73
C SER A 84 5.21 -7.04 4.74
N PHE A 85 4.84 -6.06 3.91
CA PHE A 85 3.92 -6.23 2.79
C PHE A 85 4.67 -6.65 1.50
N GLY A 86 5.89 -7.18 1.64
CA GLY A 86 6.71 -7.63 0.52
C GLY A 86 6.99 -6.50 -0.46
N SER A 87 6.72 -6.74 -1.74
CA SER A 87 7.08 -5.84 -2.83
C SER A 87 6.11 -4.67 -3.04
N TYR A 88 5.12 -4.45 -2.16
CA TYR A 88 4.10 -3.41 -2.35
C TYR A 88 4.72 -2.01 -2.52
N SER A 89 5.77 -1.68 -1.76
CA SER A 89 6.38 -0.36 -1.76
C SER A 89 7.14 -0.12 -3.06
N VAL A 90 7.76 -1.16 -3.63
CA VAL A 90 8.39 -1.10 -4.95
C VAL A 90 7.32 -0.89 -6.02
N HIS A 91 6.17 -1.57 -5.93
CA HIS A 91 5.07 -1.33 -6.87
C HIS A 91 4.55 0.12 -6.78
N THR A 92 4.14 0.54 -5.59
CA THR A 92 3.37 1.77 -5.35
C THR A 92 4.25 3.02 -5.35
N ASN A 93 5.43 2.96 -4.73
CA ASN A 93 6.28 4.13 -4.51
C ASN A 93 7.43 4.24 -5.50
N LEU A 94 7.71 3.18 -6.29
CA LEU A 94 8.81 3.18 -7.26
C LEU A 94 8.34 2.94 -8.69
N ILE A 95 7.63 1.85 -9.00
CA ILE A 95 7.28 1.53 -10.39
C ILE A 95 6.12 2.40 -10.88
N LEU A 96 5.03 2.47 -10.12
CA LEU A 96 3.82 3.18 -10.51
C LEU A 96 4.08 4.67 -10.82
N PRO A 97 4.87 5.44 -10.03
CA PRO A 97 5.17 6.83 -10.34
C PRO A 97 5.88 7.00 -11.70
N TYR A 98 6.78 6.09 -12.07
CA TYR A 98 7.45 6.15 -13.37
C TYR A 98 6.48 5.90 -14.52
N LEU A 99 5.54 4.97 -14.36
CA LEU A 99 4.51 4.72 -15.35
C LEU A 99 3.57 5.92 -15.48
N THR A 100 3.10 6.47 -14.36
CA THR A 100 2.16 7.60 -14.38
C THR A 100 2.81 8.90 -14.86
N GLU A 101 4.08 9.12 -14.58
CA GLU A 101 4.79 10.37 -14.93
C GLU A 101 5.37 10.30 -16.36
N TYR A 102 6.03 9.19 -16.72
CA TYR A 102 6.90 9.16 -17.91
C TYR A 102 6.41 8.27 -19.06
N ALA A 103 5.43 7.39 -18.83
CA ALA A 103 4.95 6.54 -19.91
C ALA A 103 4.13 7.32 -20.94
N SER A 104 4.11 6.82 -22.18
CA SER A 104 3.21 7.34 -23.20
C SER A 104 1.75 7.08 -22.82
N GLN A 105 0.82 7.80 -23.43
CA GLN A 105 -0.61 7.57 -23.18
C GLN A 105 -1.03 6.14 -23.53
N GLU A 106 -0.49 5.58 -24.61
CA GLU A 106 -0.71 4.18 -24.98
C GLU A 106 -0.21 3.21 -23.90
N GLN A 107 0.97 3.48 -23.31
CA GLN A 107 1.52 2.64 -22.25
C GLN A 107 0.73 2.73 -20.93
N LYS A 108 0.14 3.89 -20.61
CA LYS A 108 -0.68 4.08 -19.41
C LYS A 108 -2.03 3.35 -19.47
N GLN A 109 -2.56 3.15 -20.69
CA GLN A 109 -3.86 2.51 -20.92
C GLN A 109 -3.79 0.97 -21.02
N ARG A 110 -2.58 0.38 -21.03
CA ARG A 110 -2.34 -1.07 -21.15
C ARG A 110 -2.21 -1.74 -19.79
#